data_AF-A0A327WQ60-F1
#
_entry.id   AF-A0A327WQ60-F1
#
_cell.length_a   1.000
_cell.length_b   1.000
_cell.length_c   1.000
_cell.angle_alpha   90.00
_cell.angle_beta   90.00
_cell.angle_gamma   90.00
#
_symmetry.space_group_name_H-M   'P 1'
#
loop_
_entity.id
_entity.type
_entity.pdbx_description
1 polymer ?
#
loop_
_entity_poly.entity_id
_entity_poly.type
_entity_poly.pdbx_seq_one_letter_code
_entity_poly.pdbx_strand_id
1 'polypeptide(L)'
;MTTTMARLLLGVGWVCNVGLALAQPKSDQPSALPLNDLSAFQKPGKNWQIVGDVSANLNQNNVLTSTKGTGVLANLPVKDGNIDLVSNFQHGDVDLDLDFMIAKGSNSGIYLQGRYEIQLLDSWGVKTPRAGDNGGIYERWDDSKPDGQKGYEGHPPRQNASRAPGLWQHLKISFQAPRFDASGKKIENARMLLVELNGVAIHENVELSGPTRGALGNNEVAMGPLRIQGDHGPVALRNIIIKNYDKPRPELMNLKYTVYKGRFDKEPDFSKLPPEAEGSSVLLTANVTRIPNEFLIRYTGTLRVKEPGDYAFNLGAAGGGGMMKINNKVVITPGDRRQNGSVTLPAGDVPFELMYAKLEDWAKPSIGLAVTGPGIREYVISDPSNNNSGDPTDPILVDASSNTVLRSFMDMPGYKNAQGRTLRVVHAVSVGSPDQVHYTYDMDNGALIQVWRGKFLDATPMWHDRGDGSSRPMGMVQRLGMPLPGLTKLASAQAAWPTDTTGSGYRPRGYLLDENDRPTFRYQTYGATVTDAVRVLDNGQGVRRELTVQNPASNLYARLVEGTTIAPLENGMYVVDGKAYYVRIDDAGGATPTVRKVGERQELIVPVKGKLSYSILF
;
A
#
# COMPACT_ATOMS: atom_id res chain seq x y z
N MET A 1 33.61 81.06 -28.33
CA MET A 1 34.09 79.93 -29.14
C MET A 1 33.18 78.75 -28.81
N THR A 2 32.16 78.43 -29.62
CA THR A 2 32.21 77.48 -30.79
C THR A 2 32.63 76.07 -30.35
N THR A 3 31.95 74.94 -30.60
CA THR A 3 30.81 74.51 -31.48
C THR A 3 30.43 73.04 -31.12
N THR A 4 29.28 72.39 -31.42
CA THR A 4 27.90 72.76 -31.86
C THR A 4 27.01 71.48 -31.95
N MET A 5 25.76 71.52 -31.41
CA MET A 5 24.65 70.52 -31.63
C MET A 5 24.86 69.06 -31.13
N ALA A 6 23.84 68.20 -30.92
CA ALA A 6 22.45 68.21 -31.42
C ALA A 6 21.39 67.69 -30.42
N ARG A 7 20.11 68.00 -30.69
CA ARG A 7 18.93 67.36 -30.07
C ARG A 7 18.53 66.12 -30.87
N LEU A 8 18.01 65.09 -30.20
CA LEU A 8 16.98 64.22 -30.78
C LEU A 8 15.96 63.81 -29.70
N LEU A 9 14.70 64.20 -29.91
CA LEU A 9 13.52 63.66 -29.23
C LEU A 9 12.92 62.60 -30.16
N LEU A 10 12.57 61.42 -29.66
CA LEU A 10 11.62 60.52 -30.33
C LEU A 10 11.01 59.52 -29.34
N GLY A 11 9.72 59.26 -29.53
CA GLY A 11 8.80 58.76 -28.51
C GLY A 11 9.01 57.34 -28.00
N VAL A 12 8.61 57.13 -26.74
CA VAL A 12 8.43 55.82 -26.14
C VAL A 12 7.13 55.22 -26.66
N GLY A 13 7.23 54.29 -27.60
CA GLY A 13 6.10 53.46 -28.04
C GLY A 13 5.79 52.38 -27.00
N TRP A 14 4.63 52.48 -26.35
CA TRP A 14 4.08 51.38 -25.55
C TRP A 14 3.61 50.26 -26.48
N VAL A 15 4.41 49.21 -26.63
CA VAL A 15 3.96 47.95 -27.24
C VAL A 15 3.32 47.11 -26.15
N CYS A 16 1.99 47.03 -26.16
CA CYS A 16 1.25 46.10 -25.33
C CYS A 16 1.58 44.66 -25.74
N ASN A 17 2.54 44.04 -25.07
CA ASN A 17 2.73 42.59 -25.13
C ASN A 17 1.52 41.92 -24.48
N VAL A 18 0.58 41.48 -25.32
CA VAL A 18 -0.46 40.54 -24.91
C VAL A 18 0.25 39.22 -24.62
N GLY A 19 0.58 39.01 -23.34
CA GLY A 19 1.10 37.75 -22.85
C GLY A 19 0.04 36.68 -23.03
N LEU A 20 0.17 35.89 -24.11
CA LEU A 20 -0.48 34.60 -24.23
C LEU A 20 0.06 33.71 -23.12
N ALA A 21 -0.61 33.74 -21.97
CA ALA A 21 -0.45 32.78 -20.91
C ALA A 21 -0.91 31.42 -21.45
N LEU A 22 0.03 30.69 -22.07
CA LEU A 22 -0.13 29.27 -22.35
C LEU A 22 -0.35 28.60 -21.00
N ALA A 23 -1.61 28.27 -20.72
CA ALA A 23 -1.98 27.51 -19.55
C ALA A 23 -1.16 26.21 -19.59
N GLN A 24 -0.26 26.04 -18.63
CA GLN A 24 0.41 24.75 -18.45
C GLN A 24 -0.69 23.70 -18.27
N PRO A 25 -0.69 22.61 -19.06
CA PRO A 25 -1.61 21.51 -18.77
C PRO A 25 -1.32 21.07 -17.34
N LYS A 26 -2.37 21.02 -16.50
CA LYS A 26 -2.23 20.44 -15.17
C LYS A 26 -1.66 19.04 -15.35
N SER A 27 -0.61 18.71 -14.61
CA SER A 27 -0.16 17.33 -14.50
C SER A 27 -1.34 16.44 -14.11
N ASP A 28 -1.40 15.24 -14.67
CA ASP A 28 -2.41 14.22 -14.36
C ASP A 28 -2.26 13.72 -12.92
N GLN A 29 -2.63 14.59 -11.99
CA GLN A 29 -2.79 14.25 -10.58
C GLN A 29 -4.00 13.30 -10.48
N PRO A 30 -3.90 12.26 -9.62
CA PRO A 30 -5.05 11.41 -9.32
C PRO A 30 -6.27 12.26 -8.94
N SER A 31 -7.40 12.03 -9.61
CA SER A 31 -8.61 12.81 -9.37
C SER A 31 -9.33 12.28 -8.13
N ALA A 32 -9.22 13.04 -7.04
CA ALA A 32 -10.03 12.81 -5.85
C ALA A 32 -11.50 13.14 -6.17
N LEU A 33 -12.40 12.19 -5.95
CA LEU A 33 -13.83 12.38 -6.12
C LEU A 33 -14.35 13.32 -5.01
N PRO A 34 -14.92 14.48 -5.33
CA PRO A 34 -15.32 15.45 -4.30
C PRO A 34 -16.58 14.98 -3.57
N LEU A 35 -16.43 14.60 -2.29
CA LEU A 35 -17.51 14.14 -1.43
C LEU A 35 -18.18 15.30 -0.67
N ASN A 36 -18.59 16.33 -1.42
CA ASN A 36 -19.35 17.49 -0.90
C ASN A 36 -20.86 17.33 -1.10
N ASP A 37 -21.26 16.65 -2.18
CA ASP A 37 -22.63 16.30 -2.54
C ASP A 37 -22.62 15.01 -3.39
N LEU A 38 -23.78 14.62 -3.94
CA LEU A 38 -23.92 13.40 -4.75
C LEU A 38 -23.95 13.68 -6.27
N SER A 39 -23.59 14.88 -6.73
CA SER A 39 -23.65 15.29 -8.15
C SER A 39 -22.72 14.48 -9.08
N ALA A 40 -21.74 13.77 -8.52
CA ALA A 40 -20.88 12.84 -9.25
C ALA A 40 -21.59 11.53 -9.66
N PHE A 41 -22.84 11.30 -9.23
CA PHE A 41 -23.55 10.02 -9.38
C PHE A 41 -24.90 10.17 -10.10
N GLN A 42 -25.32 9.09 -10.75
CA GLN A 42 -26.56 8.98 -11.50
C GLN A 42 -27.72 8.68 -10.55
N LYS A 43 -28.64 9.64 -10.36
CA LYS A 43 -29.91 9.47 -9.62
C LYS A 43 -29.77 8.69 -8.28
N PRO A 44 -28.96 9.20 -7.33
CA PRO A 44 -28.71 8.51 -6.06
C PRO A 44 -30.00 8.16 -5.30
N GLY A 45 -30.03 6.97 -4.71
CA GLY A 45 -31.13 6.51 -3.86
C GLY A 45 -31.19 7.23 -2.52
N LYS A 46 -32.34 7.10 -1.82
CA LYS A 46 -32.55 7.70 -0.48
C LYS A 46 -31.63 7.15 0.60
N ASN A 47 -31.05 5.98 0.35
CA ASN A 47 -30.04 5.33 1.17
C ASN A 47 -28.66 6.02 1.10
N TRP A 48 -28.37 6.75 0.02
CA TRP A 48 -27.08 7.41 -0.18
C TRP A 48 -27.10 8.85 0.33
N GLN A 49 -26.04 9.24 1.03
CA GLN A 49 -25.87 10.58 1.60
C GLN A 49 -24.40 10.94 1.79
N ILE A 50 -24.10 12.24 1.78
CA ILE A 50 -22.81 12.78 2.21
C ILE A 50 -22.91 13.15 3.69
N VAL A 51 -21.91 12.71 4.47
CA VAL A 51 -21.82 12.87 5.92
C VAL A 51 -20.40 13.25 6.33
N GLY A 52 -20.21 13.68 7.58
CA GLY A 52 -18.89 14.05 8.11
C GLY A 52 -18.06 12.84 8.55
N ASP A 53 -18.72 11.86 9.16
CA ASP A 53 -18.11 10.64 9.69
C ASP A 53 -19.19 9.57 9.91
N VAL A 54 -18.77 8.30 10.03
CA VAL A 54 -19.65 7.15 10.34
C VAL A 54 -19.07 6.26 11.43
N SER A 55 -19.91 5.58 12.22
CA SER A 55 -19.48 4.64 13.25
C SER A 55 -20.37 3.39 13.26
N ALA A 56 -19.78 2.21 13.49
CA ALA A 56 -20.51 0.96 13.71
C ALA A 56 -20.50 0.56 15.20
N ASN A 57 -21.50 -0.20 15.62
CA ASN A 57 -21.52 -0.86 16.92
C ASN A 57 -21.25 -2.36 16.74
N LEU A 58 -20.18 -2.89 17.33
CA LEU A 58 -19.81 -4.33 17.24
C LEU A 58 -20.86 -5.29 17.83
N ASN A 59 -21.86 -4.78 18.55
CA ASN A 59 -22.98 -5.56 19.09
C ASN A 59 -24.25 -5.48 18.23
N GLN A 60 -24.26 -4.71 17.14
CA GLN A 60 -25.42 -4.52 16.26
C GLN A 60 -25.06 -4.84 14.81
N ASN A 61 -25.74 -5.84 14.24
CA ASN A 61 -25.55 -6.17 12.82
C ASN A 61 -26.26 -5.12 11.95
N ASN A 62 -25.65 -4.77 10.81
CA ASN A 62 -26.23 -3.87 9.81
C ASN A 62 -26.64 -2.48 10.32
N VAL A 63 -25.86 -1.90 11.24
CA VAL A 63 -26.04 -0.52 11.72
C VAL A 63 -24.77 0.31 11.55
N LEU A 64 -24.87 1.39 10.77
CA LEU A 64 -23.97 2.54 10.84
C LEU A 64 -24.77 3.75 11.35
N THR A 65 -24.15 4.54 12.22
CA THR A 65 -24.60 5.89 12.59
C THR A 65 -23.68 6.92 11.96
N SER A 66 -24.19 8.12 11.68
CA SER A 66 -23.45 9.19 10.99
C SER A 66 -23.50 10.53 11.72
N THR A 67 -22.55 11.40 11.41
CA THR A 67 -22.52 12.79 11.87
C THR A 67 -22.73 13.76 10.69
N LYS A 68 -23.30 14.94 10.97
CA LYS A 68 -23.46 16.00 9.95
C LYS A 68 -22.08 16.52 9.53
N GLY A 69 -21.85 16.66 8.22
CA GLY A 69 -20.62 17.16 7.64
C GLY A 69 -20.48 16.71 6.18
N THR A 70 -19.27 16.80 5.64
CA THR A 70 -18.89 16.31 4.30
C THR A 70 -17.59 15.50 4.35
N GLY A 71 -17.24 14.84 3.25
CA GLY A 71 -16.01 14.05 3.13
C GLY A 71 -16.20 12.54 3.22
N VAL A 72 -17.38 12.06 3.62
CA VAL A 72 -17.74 10.63 3.63
C VAL A 72 -19.01 10.40 2.83
N LEU A 73 -18.96 9.45 1.89
CA LEU A 73 -20.11 8.89 1.19
C LEU A 73 -20.64 7.71 2.01
N ALA A 74 -21.88 7.77 2.48
CA ALA A 74 -22.49 6.71 3.27
C ALA A 74 -23.73 6.12 2.58
N ASN A 75 -23.79 4.79 2.53
CA ASN A 75 -25.01 4.02 2.35
C ASN A 75 -25.60 3.71 3.72
N LEU A 76 -26.72 4.33 4.06
CA LEU A 76 -27.52 4.02 5.25
C LEU A 76 -28.88 3.48 4.76
N PRO A 77 -29.08 2.15 4.74
CA PRO A 77 -30.30 1.56 4.20
C PRO A 77 -31.57 2.08 4.88
N VAL A 78 -32.56 2.39 4.04
CA VAL A 78 -33.92 2.74 4.43
C VAL A 78 -34.83 1.52 4.27
N LYS A 79 -36.07 1.63 4.74
CA LYS A 79 -37.05 0.52 4.69
C LYS A 79 -37.32 0.02 3.26
N ASP A 80 -37.52 0.96 2.33
CA ASP A 80 -37.95 0.68 0.96
C ASP A 80 -37.18 1.57 -0.03
N GLY A 81 -36.75 1.02 -1.18
CA GLY A 81 -36.09 1.78 -2.24
C GLY A 81 -34.59 2.01 -2.05
N ASN A 82 -33.89 1.09 -1.39
CA ASN A 82 -32.43 1.02 -1.44
C ASN A 82 -32.00 0.66 -2.87
N ILE A 83 -31.07 1.43 -3.45
CA ILE A 83 -30.51 1.15 -4.77
C ILE A 83 -29.00 1.37 -4.76
N ASP A 84 -28.34 0.81 -5.76
CA ASP A 84 -26.91 1.02 -6.00
C ASP A 84 -26.59 2.45 -6.41
N LEU A 85 -25.32 2.83 -6.23
CA LEU A 85 -24.78 4.09 -6.71
C LEU A 85 -23.96 3.85 -7.98
N VAL A 86 -24.19 4.64 -9.01
CA VAL A 86 -23.47 4.55 -10.30
C VAL A 86 -22.86 5.90 -10.64
N SER A 87 -21.58 5.94 -11.01
CA SER A 87 -20.88 7.20 -11.33
C SER A 87 -21.34 7.84 -12.64
N ASN A 88 -21.25 9.16 -12.74
CA ASN A 88 -21.39 9.91 -13.99
C ASN A 88 -20.17 9.74 -14.90
N PHE A 89 -18.96 9.62 -14.33
CA PHE A 89 -17.75 9.31 -15.08
C PHE A 89 -17.74 7.84 -15.54
N GLN A 90 -17.00 7.56 -16.61
CA GLN A 90 -16.68 6.21 -17.07
C GLN A 90 -15.16 6.04 -17.17
N HIS A 91 -14.66 4.81 -17.05
CA HIS A 91 -13.25 4.48 -17.09
C HIS A 91 -12.97 3.24 -17.95
N GLY A 92 -11.77 3.20 -18.55
CA GLY A 92 -11.14 2.01 -19.11
C GLY A 92 -10.21 1.38 -18.07
N ASP A 93 -8.92 1.33 -18.38
CA ASP A 93 -7.88 1.05 -17.39
C ASP A 93 -7.89 2.13 -16.31
N VAL A 94 -7.77 1.70 -15.05
CA VAL A 94 -7.84 2.60 -13.89
C VAL A 94 -7.01 2.05 -12.73
N ASP A 95 -6.35 2.93 -11.99
CA ASP A 95 -6.01 2.66 -10.59
C ASP A 95 -7.03 3.38 -9.70
N LEU A 96 -7.64 2.64 -8.78
CA LEU A 96 -8.61 3.13 -7.78
C LEU A 96 -8.01 2.91 -6.39
N ASP A 97 -7.93 3.97 -5.60
CA ASP A 97 -7.42 3.98 -4.23
C ASP A 97 -8.51 4.63 -3.35
N LEU A 98 -8.95 3.96 -2.28
CA LEU A 98 -10.01 4.46 -1.39
C LEU A 98 -9.97 3.85 0.01
N ASP A 99 -10.61 4.53 0.96
CA ASP A 99 -10.96 3.94 2.25
C ASP A 99 -12.44 3.52 2.25
N PHE A 100 -12.77 2.38 2.88
CA PHE A 100 -14.16 1.97 3.15
C PHE A 100 -14.35 1.50 4.60
N MET A 101 -15.57 1.63 5.13
CA MET A 101 -15.98 1.10 6.43
C MET A 101 -17.27 0.30 6.25
N ILE A 102 -17.33 -0.88 6.88
CA ILE A 102 -18.49 -1.75 6.87
C ILE A 102 -19.05 -1.94 8.28
N ALA A 103 -20.38 -2.06 8.40
CA ALA A 103 -21.00 -2.49 9.66
C ALA A 103 -20.83 -3.99 9.86
N LYS A 104 -21.06 -4.45 11.10
CA LYS A 104 -21.03 -5.87 11.42
C LYS A 104 -22.08 -6.64 10.60
N GLY A 105 -21.68 -7.75 9.99
CA GLY A 105 -22.53 -8.58 9.13
C GLY A 105 -23.09 -7.88 7.89
N SER A 106 -22.51 -6.75 7.48
CA SER A 106 -22.92 -6.01 6.27
C SER A 106 -22.17 -6.49 5.03
N ASN A 107 -22.77 -6.23 3.88
CA ASN A 107 -22.33 -6.64 2.55
C ASN A 107 -22.53 -5.47 1.55
N SER A 108 -21.55 -5.27 0.68
CA SER A 108 -21.53 -4.33 -0.44
C SER A 108 -20.46 -4.80 -1.44
N GLY A 109 -20.26 -4.08 -2.55
CA GLY A 109 -19.28 -4.43 -3.57
C GLY A 109 -18.94 -3.23 -4.44
N ILE A 110 -17.69 -3.16 -4.90
CA ILE A 110 -17.22 -2.16 -5.86
C ILE A 110 -17.08 -2.83 -7.23
N TYR A 111 -17.84 -2.33 -8.21
CA TYR A 111 -17.91 -2.87 -9.55
C TYR A 111 -17.15 -1.97 -10.52
N LEU A 112 -15.99 -2.43 -10.96
CA LEU A 112 -15.21 -1.80 -12.03
C LEU A 112 -16.00 -1.93 -13.34
N GLN A 113 -16.14 -0.84 -14.08
CA GLN A 113 -16.99 -0.72 -15.28
C GLN A 113 -18.45 -1.18 -15.09
N GLY A 114 -18.94 -1.22 -13.85
CA GLY A 114 -20.23 -1.76 -13.47
C GLY A 114 -20.36 -3.27 -13.63
N ARG A 115 -19.23 -4.00 -13.72
CA ARG A 115 -19.15 -5.38 -14.22
C ARG A 115 -18.30 -6.34 -13.41
N TYR A 116 -17.21 -5.87 -12.82
CA TYR A 116 -16.26 -6.74 -12.11
C TYR A 116 -16.25 -6.35 -10.64
N GLU A 117 -16.87 -7.17 -9.80
CA GLU A 117 -16.99 -6.92 -8.37
C GLU A 117 -15.72 -7.28 -7.61
N ILE A 118 -15.18 -6.31 -6.88
CA ILE A 118 -14.41 -6.54 -5.67
C ILE A 118 -15.37 -6.45 -4.48
N GLN A 119 -15.50 -7.57 -3.78
CA GLN A 119 -16.46 -7.77 -2.70
C GLN A 119 -16.08 -6.99 -1.44
N LEU A 120 -17.05 -6.39 -0.75
CA LEU A 120 -16.89 -5.72 0.55
C LEU A 120 -17.79 -6.39 1.58
N LEU A 121 -17.22 -7.24 2.43
CA LEU A 121 -17.97 -8.00 3.45
C LEU A 121 -17.37 -7.78 4.85
N ASP A 122 -18.19 -7.92 5.90
CA ASP A 122 -17.67 -8.26 7.23
C ASP A 122 -17.09 -9.69 7.24
N SER A 123 -15.84 -9.81 6.79
CA SER A 123 -15.03 -11.04 6.90
C SER A 123 -14.08 -11.00 8.11
N TRP A 124 -14.40 -10.24 9.17
CA TRP A 124 -13.55 -10.18 10.35
C TRP A 124 -13.51 -11.53 11.09
N GLY A 125 -12.30 -12.08 11.23
CA GLY A 125 -12.11 -13.41 11.81
C GLY A 125 -12.24 -14.59 10.83
N VAL A 126 -12.56 -14.35 9.55
CA VAL A 126 -12.58 -15.41 8.53
C VAL A 126 -11.17 -15.96 8.30
N LYS A 127 -10.96 -17.24 8.62
CA LYS A 127 -9.65 -17.91 8.53
C LYS A 127 -9.28 -18.34 7.10
N THR A 128 -10.26 -18.79 6.33
CA THR A 128 -10.07 -19.25 4.94
C THR A 128 -11.09 -18.53 4.06
N PRO A 129 -10.71 -17.40 3.44
CA PRO A 129 -11.64 -16.57 2.68
C PRO A 129 -12.05 -17.23 1.35
N ARG A 130 -13.24 -16.88 0.88
CA ARG A 130 -13.86 -17.31 -0.38
C ARG A 130 -13.96 -16.13 -1.36
N ALA A 131 -14.42 -16.39 -2.58
CA ALA A 131 -14.69 -15.33 -3.56
C ALA A 131 -15.75 -14.30 -3.09
N GLY A 132 -16.65 -14.72 -2.20
CA GLY A 132 -17.65 -13.86 -1.55
C GLY A 132 -17.20 -13.22 -0.23
N ASP A 133 -15.95 -13.38 0.19
CA ASP A 133 -15.37 -12.66 1.33
C ASP A 133 -14.73 -11.33 0.89
N ASN A 134 -14.48 -10.45 1.87
CA ASN A 134 -13.91 -9.12 1.68
C ASN A 134 -12.62 -9.13 0.84
N GLY A 135 -12.60 -8.34 -0.24
CA GLY A 135 -11.52 -8.30 -1.22
C GLY A 135 -11.54 -9.43 -2.26
N GLY A 136 -12.47 -10.38 -2.19
CA GLY A 136 -12.67 -11.40 -3.22
C GLY A 136 -13.12 -10.80 -4.55
N ILE A 137 -12.70 -11.42 -5.66
CA ILE A 137 -13.31 -11.14 -6.97
C ILE A 137 -14.52 -12.06 -7.07
N TYR A 138 -15.71 -11.48 -7.12
CA TYR A 138 -16.94 -12.28 -6.96
C TYR A 138 -17.19 -13.21 -8.15
N GLU A 139 -18.01 -14.23 -7.93
CA GLU A 139 -18.27 -15.27 -8.92
C GLU A 139 -19.10 -14.79 -10.12
N ARG A 140 -18.82 -15.38 -11.27
CA ARG A 140 -19.73 -15.38 -12.42
C ARG A 140 -20.89 -16.34 -12.13
N TRP A 141 -22.03 -16.10 -12.77
CA TRP A 141 -23.25 -16.88 -12.53
C TRP A 141 -23.82 -17.46 -13.82
N ASP A 142 -24.28 -18.70 -13.74
CA ASP A 142 -24.95 -19.43 -14.83
C ASP A 142 -26.11 -20.25 -14.26
N ASP A 143 -27.33 -19.74 -14.42
CA ASP A 143 -28.56 -20.37 -13.92
C ASP A 143 -28.91 -21.70 -14.61
N SER A 144 -28.25 -22.05 -15.72
CA SER A 144 -28.45 -23.34 -16.40
C SER A 144 -27.71 -24.51 -15.71
N LYS A 145 -26.75 -24.21 -14.83
CA LYS A 145 -26.01 -25.23 -14.08
C LYS A 145 -26.79 -25.76 -12.87
N PRO A 146 -26.47 -26.97 -12.38
CA PRO A 146 -27.04 -27.50 -11.14
C PRO A 146 -26.85 -26.57 -9.93
N ASP A 147 -27.76 -26.62 -8.97
CA ASP A 147 -27.61 -25.89 -7.71
C ASP A 147 -26.29 -26.28 -7.01
N GLY A 148 -25.60 -25.28 -6.46
CA GLY A 148 -24.23 -25.41 -5.96
C GLY A 148 -23.12 -25.35 -7.02
N GLN A 149 -23.45 -25.32 -8.31
CA GLN A 149 -22.50 -25.16 -9.44
C GLN A 149 -22.78 -23.93 -10.31
N LYS A 150 -23.84 -23.16 -10.01
CA LYS A 150 -24.21 -21.93 -10.73
C LYS A 150 -23.15 -20.83 -10.62
N GLY A 151 -22.48 -20.75 -9.46
CA GLY A 151 -21.31 -19.90 -9.25
C GLY A 151 -20.04 -20.52 -9.84
N TYR A 152 -19.27 -19.73 -10.60
CA TYR A 152 -17.99 -20.17 -11.19
C TYR A 152 -17.03 -18.98 -11.39
N GLU A 153 -15.73 -19.24 -11.55
CA GLU A 153 -14.70 -18.21 -11.77
C GLU A 153 -14.70 -17.06 -10.74
N GLY A 154 -15.12 -17.34 -9.49
CA GLY A 154 -14.85 -16.46 -8.36
C GLY A 154 -13.44 -16.72 -7.80
N HIS A 155 -12.72 -15.65 -7.43
CA HIS A 155 -11.36 -15.76 -6.91
C HIS A 155 -11.30 -15.29 -5.44
N PRO A 156 -10.98 -16.18 -4.49
CA PRO A 156 -10.77 -15.78 -3.10
C PRO A 156 -9.51 -14.91 -2.96
N PRO A 157 -9.49 -13.94 -2.03
CA PRO A 157 -8.26 -13.22 -1.72
C PRO A 157 -7.23 -14.18 -1.12
N ARG A 158 -5.95 -14.01 -1.46
CA ARG A 158 -4.84 -14.90 -1.05
C ARG A 158 -4.71 -15.14 0.47
N GLN A 159 -5.22 -14.21 1.26
CA GLN A 159 -5.28 -14.26 2.73
C GLN A 159 -6.32 -13.24 3.21
N ASN A 160 -6.86 -13.41 4.42
CA ASN A 160 -7.75 -12.41 4.99
C ASN A 160 -6.94 -11.22 5.53
N ALA A 161 -7.12 -10.04 4.93
CA ALA A 161 -6.51 -8.79 5.39
C ALA A 161 -7.53 -7.82 6.05
N SER A 162 -8.75 -8.29 6.34
CA SER A 162 -9.84 -7.48 6.88
C SER A 162 -9.57 -6.99 8.30
N ARG A 163 -9.92 -5.72 8.54
CA ARG A 163 -10.10 -5.17 9.88
C ARG A 163 -11.47 -5.47 10.48
N ALA A 164 -11.64 -5.28 11.78
CA ALA A 164 -12.93 -5.33 12.47
C ALA A 164 -13.97 -4.33 11.91
N PRO A 165 -15.29 -4.62 12.01
CA PRO A 165 -16.33 -3.69 11.59
C PRO A 165 -16.27 -2.36 12.33
N GLY A 166 -16.64 -1.27 11.65
CA GLY A 166 -16.52 0.08 12.21
C GLY A 166 -15.10 0.68 12.17
N LEU A 167 -14.12 -0.08 11.67
CA LEU A 167 -12.78 0.42 11.35
C LEU A 167 -12.68 0.75 9.86
N TRP A 168 -11.85 1.73 9.52
CA TRP A 168 -11.55 2.05 8.13
C TRP A 168 -10.58 1.02 7.53
N GLN A 169 -11.02 0.37 6.47
CA GLN A 169 -10.27 -0.48 5.57
C GLN A 169 -9.69 0.41 4.45
N HIS A 170 -8.53 0.06 3.91
CA HIS A 170 -7.91 0.76 2.77
C HIS A 170 -7.76 -0.19 1.59
N LEU A 171 -8.29 0.17 0.42
CA LEU A 171 -8.37 -0.69 -0.76
C LEU A 171 -7.71 -0.01 -1.97
N LYS A 172 -6.82 -0.74 -2.64
CA LYS A 172 -6.23 -0.36 -3.91
C LYS A 172 -6.52 -1.39 -4.96
N ILE A 173 -6.94 -0.96 -6.14
CA ILE A 173 -7.24 -1.81 -7.29
C ILE A 173 -6.53 -1.21 -8.50
N SER A 174 -5.64 -1.99 -9.12
CA SER A 174 -5.09 -1.71 -10.45
C SER A 174 -5.79 -2.60 -11.47
N PHE A 175 -6.64 -1.99 -12.29
CA PHE A 175 -7.51 -2.68 -13.24
C PHE A 175 -7.10 -2.41 -14.69
N GLN A 176 -7.20 -3.44 -15.52
CA GLN A 176 -7.13 -3.37 -16.98
C GLN A 176 -8.50 -3.75 -17.55
N ALA A 177 -9.07 -2.85 -18.36
CA ALA A 177 -10.31 -3.08 -19.08
C ALA A 177 -10.13 -4.07 -20.25
N PRO A 178 -11.17 -4.81 -20.67
CA PRO A 178 -11.09 -5.68 -21.83
C PRO A 178 -10.86 -4.85 -23.11
N ARG A 179 -10.21 -5.46 -24.10
CA ARG A 179 -9.92 -4.82 -25.39
C ARG A 179 -10.79 -5.38 -26.50
N PHE A 180 -11.11 -4.53 -27.47
CA PHE A 180 -11.93 -4.88 -28.63
C PHE A 180 -11.24 -4.39 -29.92
N ASP A 181 -11.43 -5.11 -31.02
CA ASP A 181 -11.05 -4.63 -32.34
C ASP A 181 -12.07 -3.62 -32.90
N ALA A 182 -11.77 -3.07 -34.08
CA ALA A 182 -12.64 -2.10 -34.75
C ALA A 182 -14.02 -2.65 -35.17
N SER A 183 -14.23 -3.98 -35.14
CA SER A 183 -15.54 -4.61 -35.37
C SER A 183 -16.35 -4.80 -34.08
N GLY A 184 -15.78 -4.46 -32.91
CA GLY A 184 -16.38 -4.67 -31.61
C GLY A 184 -16.19 -6.09 -31.06
N LYS A 185 -15.36 -6.92 -31.69
CA LYS A 185 -15.02 -8.26 -31.19
C LYS A 185 -13.96 -8.15 -30.09
N LYS A 186 -14.14 -8.84 -28.96
CA LYS A 186 -13.15 -8.90 -27.87
C LYS A 186 -11.85 -9.55 -28.37
N ILE A 187 -10.72 -8.90 -28.08
CA ILE A 187 -9.35 -9.36 -28.39
C ILE A 187 -8.48 -9.55 -27.15
N GLU A 188 -8.85 -8.99 -26.00
CA GLU A 188 -8.16 -9.19 -24.71
C GLU A 188 -9.17 -9.14 -23.56
N ASN A 189 -8.98 -9.99 -22.56
CA ASN A 189 -9.80 -10.04 -21.35
C ASN A 189 -9.52 -8.88 -20.40
N ALA A 190 -10.46 -8.60 -19.50
CA ALA A 190 -10.23 -7.72 -18.36
C ALA A 190 -9.29 -8.39 -17.35
N ARG A 191 -8.61 -7.60 -16.50
CA ARG A 191 -7.61 -8.14 -15.55
C ARG A 191 -7.50 -7.28 -14.30
N MET A 192 -7.51 -7.91 -13.13
CA MET A 192 -7.04 -7.32 -11.88
C MET A 192 -5.52 -7.48 -11.82
N LEU A 193 -4.78 -6.45 -12.19
CA LEU A 193 -3.31 -6.47 -12.21
C LEU A 193 -2.73 -6.56 -10.78
N LEU A 194 -3.31 -5.80 -9.86
CA LEU A 194 -3.02 -5.84 -8.43
C LEU A 194 -4.28 -5.44 -7.66
N VAL A 195 -4.57 -6.12 -6.55
CA VAL A 195 -5.50 -5.64 -5.53
C VAL A 195 -4.81 -5.73 -4.17
N GLU A 196 -4.73 -4.62 -3.46
CA GLU A 196 -4.20 -4.55 -2.09
C GLU A 196 -5.32 -4.17 -1.12
N LEU A 197 -5.43 -4.91 -0.01
CA LEU A 197 -6.31 -4.59 1.11
C LEU A 197 -5.45 -4.37 2.37
N ASN A 198 -5.55 -3.19 2.97
CA ASN A 198 -4.79 -2.77 4.16
C ASN A 198 -3.27 -2.97 4.05
N GLY A 199 -2.70 -2.76 2.85
CA GLY A 199 -1.27 -2.94 2.56
C GLY A 199 -0.85 -4.39 2.31
N VAL A 200 -1.79 -5.30 2.07
CA VAL A 200 -1.55 -6.70 1.73
C VAL A 200 -2.02 -6.98 0.31
N ALA A 201 -1.14 -7.43 -0.58
CA ALA A 201 -1.51 -7.90 -1.92
C ALA A 201 -2.37 -9.17 -1.82
N ILE A 202 -3.66 -9.04 -2.14
CA ILE A 202 -4.66 -10.11 -2.07
C ILE A 202 -4.96 -10.74 -3.43
N HIS A 203 -4.75 -10.01 -4.53
CA HIS A 203 -4.78 -10.52 -5.92
C HIS A 203 -3.64 -9.90 -6.73
N GLU A 204 -3.06 -10.66 -7.65
CA GLU A 204 -2.15 -10.14 -8.67
C GLU A 204 -2.41 -10.85 -10.00
N ASN A 205 -2.39 -10.10 -11.10
CA ASN A 205 -2.45 -10.59 -12.47
C ASN A 205 -3.65 -11.52 -12.79
N VAL A 206 -4.78 -11.38 -12.09
CA VAL A 206 -5.97 -12.25 -12.26
C VAL A 206 -6.76 -11.83 -13.50
N GLU A 207 -6.86 -12.72 -14.47
CA GLU A 207 -7.60 -12.53 -15.71
C GLU A 207 -9.08 -12.87 -15.55
N LEU A 208 -9.97 -12.07 -16.15
CA LEU A 208 -11.43 -12.17 -15.99
C LEU A 208 -12.07 -12.45 -17.36
N SER A 209 -12.74 -13.59 -17.50
CA SER A 209 -13.36 -14.00 -18.77
C SER A 209 -14.58 -13.15 -19.18
N GLY A 210 -15.15 -12.41 -18.22
CA GLY A 210 -16.26 -11.47 -18.41
C GLY A 210 -16.88 -11.03 -17.07
N PRO A 211 -18.08 -10.42 -17.06
CA PRO A 211 -18.66 -9.79 -15.88
C PRO A 211 -18.99 -10.78 -14.75
N THR A 212 -18.86 -10.33 -13.50
CA THR A 212 -19.30 -11.05 -12.29
C THR A 212 -20.82 -10.97 -12.15
N ARG A 213 -21.39 -11.76 -11.24
CA ARG A 213 -22.81 -11.66 -10.88
C ARG A 213 -23.15 -10.24 -10.42
N GLY A 214 -24.38 -9.79 -10.69
CA GLY A 214 -24.85 -8.46 -10.30
C GLY A 214 -24.38 -7.31 -11.18
N ALA A 215 -23.66 -7.56 -12.28
CA ALA A 215 -23.25 -6.54 -13.25
C ALA A 215 -24.43 -5.75 -13.83
N LEU A 216 -24.18 -4.48 -14.20
CA LEU A 216 -25.15 -3.62 -14.91
C LEU A 216 -25.53 -4.15 -16.31
N GLY A 217 -24.75 -5.07 -16.86
CA GLY A 217 -25.01 -5.73 -18.13
C GLY A 217 -24.04 -6.88 -18.38
N ASN A 218 -24.54 -7.96 -18.99
CA ASN A 218 -23.79 -9.20 -19.19
C ASN A 218 -22.78 -9.14 -20.37
N ASN A 219 -22.83 -8.08 -21.18
CA ASN A 219 -21.84 -7.79 -22.22
C ASN A 219 -20.66 -7.00 -21.65
N GLU A 220 -19.43 -7.30 -22.07
CA GLU A 220 -18.25 -6.47 -21.73
C GLU A 220 -18.20 -5.19 -22.58
N VAL A 221 -17.44 -4.20 -22.12
CA VAL A 221 -17.29 -2.88 -22.76
C VAL A 221 -15.88 -2.33 -22.55
N ALA A 222 -15.39 -1.49 -23.47
CA ALA A 222 -14.10 -0.84 -23.34
C ALA A 222 -14.08 0.23 -22.22
N MET A 223 -15.21 0.91 -21.98
CA MET A 223 -15.39 1.88 -20.91
C MET A 223 -16.72 1.67 -20.18
N GLY A 224 -16.76 1.89 -18.88
CA GLY A 224 -17.98 1.84 -18.08
C GLY A 224 -17.86 2.60 -16.75
N PRO A 225 -18.98 2.82 -16.03
CA PRO A 225 -18.99 3.57 -14.77
C PRO A 225 -18.41 2.74 -13.61
N LEU A 226 -18.06 3.40 -12.51
CA LEU A 226 -17.95 2.74 -11.21
C LEU A 226 -19.37 2.50 -10.67
N ARG A 227 -19.65 1.30 -10.16
CA ARG A 227 -20.86 1.03 -9.36
C ARG A 227 -20.48 0.61 -7.94
N ILE A 228 -21.25 1.05 -6.95
CA ILE A 228 -21.13 0.65 -5.55
C ILE A 228 -22.47 0.05 -5.13
N GLN A 229 -22.46 -1.19 -4.64
CA GLN A 229 -23.66 -1.93 -4.26
C GLN A 229 -24.30 -1.31 -3.00
N GLY A 230 -25.56 -0.93 -3.08
CA GLY A 230 -26.25 -0.13 -2.05
C GLY A 230 -27.49 -0.79 -1.43
N ASP A 231 -27.97 -1.88 -2.00
CA ASP A 231 -29.19 -2.59 -1.62
C ASP A 231 -28.96 -3.72 -0.59
N HIS A 232 -27.72 -4.15 -0.36
CA HIS A 232 -27.38 -5.29 0.51
C HIS A 232 -27.12 -4.93 1.99
N GLY A 233 -26.49 -3.79 2.29
CA GLY A 233 -26.15 -3.42 3.67
C GLY A 233 -25.43 -2.06 3.80
N PRO A 234 -25.33 -1.50 5.01
CA PRO A 234 -24.66 -0.22 5.23
C PRO A 234 -23.14 -0.31 5.05
N VAL A 235 -22.62 0.65 4.29
CA VAL A 235 -21.20 0.84 3.98
C VAL A 235 -20.92 2.33 3.90
N ALA A 236 -19.68 2.75 4.16
CA ALA A 236 -19.22 4.10 3.89
C ALA A 236 -17.89 4.09 3.17
N LEU A 237 -17.65 5.11 2.35
CA LEU A 237 -16.43 5.29 1.56
C LEU A 237 -15.93 6.73 1.70
N ARG A 238 -14.61 6.91 1.68
CA ARG A 238 -13.95 8.23 1.65
C ARG A 238 -12.63 8.14 0.89
N ASN A 239 -11.97 9.27 0.69
CA ASN A 239 -10.64 9.34 0.06
C ASN A 239 -10.60 8.65 -1.32
N ILE A 240 -11.72 8.67 -2.06
CA ILE A 240 -11.85 7.97 -3.35
C ILE A 240 -11.01 8.71 -4.39
N ILE A 241 -9.90 8.11 -4.78
CA ILE A 241 -8.91 8.64 -5.71
C ILE A 241 -8.91 7.75 -6.96
N ILE A 242 -9.10 8.37 -8.12
CA ILE A 242 -9.19 7.70 -9.41
C ILE A 242 -8.06 8.18 -10.31
N LYS A 243 -7.33 7.25 -10.94
CA LYS A 243 -6.34 7.57 -11.96
C LYS A 243 -6.62 6.73 -13.21
N ASN A 244 -7.15 7.39 -14.24
CA ASN A 244 -7.49 6.76 -15.52
C ASN A 244 -6.25 6.61 -16.40
N TYR A 245 -6.28 5.58 -17.26
CA TYR A 245 -5.26 5.35 -18.27
C TYR A 245 -5.88 5.13 -19.65
N ASP A 246 -6.22 6.24 -20.30
CA ASP A 246 -6.90 6.29 -21.60
C ASP A 246 -6.02 6.83 -22.73
N LYS A 247 -4.76 7.17 -22.45
CA LYS A 247 -3.84 7.78 -23.43
C LYS A 247 -2.95 6.74 -24.13
N PRO A 248 -2.66 6.94 -25.42
CA PRO A 248 -1.78 6.05 -26.16
C PRO A 248 -0.34 6.11 -25.63
N ARG A 249 0.24 4.94 -25.38
CA ARG A 249 1.64 4.78 -24.99
C ARG A 249 2.59 5.39 -26.05
N PRO A 250 3.71 6.03 -25.66
CA PRO A 250 4.74 6.42 -26.62
C PRO A 250 5.43 5.19 -27.22
N GLU A 251 6.01 5.32 -28.40
CA GLU A 251 6.57 4.21 -29.16
C GLU A 251 8.04 4.49 -29.52
N LEU A 252 8.94 3.53 -29.31
CA LEU A 252 10.30 3.61 -29.85
C LEU A 252 10.32 3.04 -31.27
N MET A 253 10.91 3.79 -32.19
CA MET A 253 10.99 3.46 -33.61
C MET A 253 12.40 3.68 -34.13
N ASN A 254 12.71 3.06 -35.28
CA ASN A 254 13.95 3.26 -36.03
C ASN A 254 15.21 3.05 -35.18
N LEU A 255 15.14 2.16 -34.17
CA LEU A 255 16.26 1.92 -33.25
C LEU A 255 17.45 1.33 -34.00
N LYS A 256 18.59 1.98 -33.86
CA LYS A 256 19.92 1.50 -34.27
C LYS A 256 20.79 1.34 -33.04
N TYR A 257 21.66 0.36 -33.04
CA TYR A 257 22.65 0.15 -32.00
C TYR A 257 24.07 0.20 -32.58
N THR A 258 25.00 0.69 -31.76
CA THR A 258 26.44 0.51 -31.93
C THR A 258 27.01 -0.04 -30.63
N VAL A 259 27.86 -1.05 -30.72
CA VAL A 259 28.60 -1.65 -29.59
C VAL A 259 30.05 -1.20 -29.68
N TYR A 260 30.60 -0.71 -28.56
CA TYR A 260 32.00 -0.40 -28.39
C TYR A 260 32.59 -1.29 -27.29
N LYS A 261 33.78 -1.82 -27.51
CA LYS A 261 34.50 -2.67 -26.55
C LYS A 261 35.37 -1.83 -25.62
N GLY A 262 35.42 -2.19 -24.33
CA GLY A 262 36.24 -1.54 -23.32
C GLY A 262 35.43 -0.81 -22.24
N ARG A 263 36.16 -0.16 -21.32
CA ARG A 263 35.59 0.53 -20.16
C ARG A 263 35.16 1.97 -20.48
N PHE A 264 33.95 2.34 -20.10
CA PHE A 264 33.39 3.67 -20.36
C PHE A 264 32.68 4.25 -19.13
N ASP A 265 33.45 4.83 -18.18
CA ASP A 265 32.89 5.49 -17.00
C ASP A 265 32.25 6.87 -17.31
N LYS A 266 32.38 7.37 -18.55
CA LYS A 266 31.79 8.63 -19.08
C LYS A 266 31.44 8.47 -20.56
N GLU A 267 30.60 9.37 -21.09
CA GLU A 267 30.31 9.45 -22.52
C GLU A 267 31.59 9.72 -23.33
N PRO A 268 31.96 8.84 -24.28
CA PRO A 268 33.13 9.03 -25.11
C PRO A 268 32.84 9.88 -26.35
N ASP A 269 33.91 10.38 -26.98
CA ASP A 269 33.82 10.94 -28.33
C ASP A 269 33.69 9.79 -29.35
N PHE A 270 32.44 9.45 -29.70
CA PHE A 270 32.12 8.38 -30.65
C PHE A 270 32.77 8.54 -32.02
N SER A 271 33.19 9.75 -32.43
CA SER A 271 33.89 9.97 -33.71
C SER A 271 35.31 9.38 -33.74
N LYS A 272 35.87 9.04 -32.58
CA LYS A 272 37.22 8.50 -32.40
C LYS A 272 37.25 7.01 -32.05
N LEU A 273 36.10 6.36 -31.97
CA LEU A 273 35.99 4.95 -31.57
C LEU A 273 35.55 4.07 -32.75
N PRO A 274 36.30 3.01 -33.10
CA PRO A 274 35.80 2.01 -34.03
C PRO A 274 34.66 1.21 -33.36
N PRO A 275 33.54 0.97 -34.05
CA PRO A 275 32.49 0.09 -33.55
C PRO A 275 32.93 -1.38 -33.63
N GLU A 276 32.62 -2.17 -32.59
CA GLU A 276 32.79 -3.63 -32.61
C GLU A 276 31.64 -4.30 -33.37
N ALA A 277 30.42 -3.77 -33.24
CA ALA A 277 29.23 -4.23 -33.96
C ALA A 277 28.21 -3.10 -34.12
N GLU A 278 27.49 -3.07 -35.23
CA GLU A 278 26.40 -2.12 -35.49
C GLU A 278 25.20 -2.82 -36.14
N GLY A 279 24.01 -2.28 -35.95
CA GLY A 279 22.81 -2.77 -36.62
C GLY A 279 21.54 -2.03 -36.25
N SER A 280 20.41 -2.53 -36.77
CA SER A 280 19.08 -2.11 -36.37
C SER A 280 18.52 -3.05 -35.29
N SER A 281 17.65 -2.53 -34.44
CA SER A 281 16.84 -3.32 -33.50
C SER A 281 15.38 -2.88 -33.55
N VAL A 282 14.48 -3.74 -33.10
CA VAL A 282 13.06 -3.41 -32.89
C VAL A 282 12.75 -3.07 -31.44
N LEU A 283 13.71 -3.28 -30.52
CA LEU A 283 13.57 -3.07 -29.09
C LEU A 283 14.93 -2.78 -28.42
N LEU A 284 14.92 -2.18 -27.22
CA LEU A 284 16.12 -1.95 -26.42
C LEU A 284 16.50 -3.23 -25.65
N THR A 285 17.68 -3.80 -25.88
CA THR A 285 18.14 -5.03 -25.20
C THR A 285 19.66 -5.06 -25.04
N ALA A 286 20.15 -5.84 -24.06
CA ALA A 286 21.59 -6.11 -23.95
C ALA A 286 22.04 -7.22 -24.92
N ASN A 287 21.10 -7.97 -25.49
CA ASN A 287 21.35 -9.16 -26.33
C ASN A 287 21.91 -8.85 -27.74
N VAL A 288 22.23 -7.58 -28.05
CA VAL A 288 22.90 -7.17 -29.31
C VAL A 288 24.42 -7.37 -29.27
N THR A 289 24.99 -7.76 -28.12
CA THR A 289 26.42 -8.06 -27.98
C THR A 289 26.66 -9.44 -27.37
N ARG A 290 27.81 -10.03 -27.69
CA ARG A 290 28.35 -11.24 -27.03
C ARG A 290 29.59 -10.94 -26.18
N ILE A 291 29.98 -9.66 -26.05
CA ILE A 291 31.08 -9.26 -25.16
C ILE A 291 30.61 -9.49 -23.71
N PRO A 292 31.29 -10.33 -22.91
CA PRO A 292 30.81 -10.64 -21.56
C PRO A 292 31.13 -9.53 -20.53
N ASN A 293 32.22 -8.80 -20.76
CA ASN A 293 32.83 -7.88 -19.79
C ASN A 293 32.63 -6.42 -20.22
N GLU A 294 33.63 -5.56 -20.03
CA GLU A 294 33.53 -4.12 -20.28
C GLU A 294 33.16 -3.79 -21.75
N PHE A 295 32.01 -3.14 -21.92
CA PHE A 295 31.52 -2.61 -23.20
C PHE A 295 30.60 -1.41 -22.99
N LEU A 296 30.30 -0.69 -24.07
CA LEU A 296 29.19 0.26 -24.16
C LEU A 296 28.29 -0.07 -25.35
N ILE A 297 26.97 -0.13 -25.11
CA ILE A 297 25.95 -0.17 -26.16
C ILE A 297 25.33 1.23 -26.25
N ARG A 298 25.36 1.81 -27.45
CA ARG A 298 24.72 3.08 -27.79
C ARG A 298 23.52 2.81 -28.70
N TYR A 299 22.33 3.08 -28.21
CA TYR A 299 21.10 3.12 -29.01
C TYR A 299 20.81 4.54 -29.48
N THR A 300 20.36 4.67 -30.73
CA THR A 300 19.77 5.90 -31.30
C THR A 300 18.48 5.56 -32.03
N GLY A 301 17.53 6.48 -32.09
CA GLY A 301 16.26 6.26 -32.79
C GLY A 301 15.27 7.41 -32.61
N THR A 302 13.99 7.09 -32.64
CA THR A 302 12.89 8.05 -32.52
C THR A 302 11.95 7.61 -31.42
N LEU A 303 11.61 8.50 -30.49
CA LEU A 303 10.49 8.33 -29.58
C LEU A 303 9.28 9.08 -30.16
N ARG A 304 8.23 8.34 -30.51
CA ARG A 304 6.95 8.89 -30.96
C ARG A 304 6.04 9.11 -29.76
N VAL A 305 5.62 10.36 -29.58
CA VAL A 305 4.75 10.80 -28.49
C VAL A 305 3.43 11.29 -29.09
N LYS A 306 2.30 10.77 -28.62
CA LYS A 306 0.97 11.16 -29.12
C LYS A 306 0.28 12.18 -28.21
N GLU A 307 0.43 12.04 -26.90
CA GLU A 307 -0.06 12.99 -25.90
C GLU A 307 1.11 13.85 -25.38
N PRO A 308 1.05 15.19 -25.46
CA PRO A 308 2.10 16.04 -24.90
C PRO A 308 2.00 16.12 -23.37
N GLY A 309 3.14 16.30 -22.69
CA GLY A 309 3.17 16.54 -21.24
C GLY A 309 4.41 15.98 -20.56
N ASP A 310 4.34 15.82 -19.24
CA ASP A 310 5.48 15.40 -18.42
C ASP A 310 5.62 13.86 -18.36
N TYR A 311 6.73 13.36 -18.89
CA TYR A 311 7.07 11.94 -18.87
C TYR A 311 8.20 11.66 -17.89
N ALA A 312 8.08 10.55 -17.16
CA ALA A 312 9.11 10.03 -16.26
C ALA A 312 9.63 8.69 -16.80
N PHE A 313 10.94 8.49 -16.76
CA PHE A 313 11.63 7.31 -17.26
C PHE A 313 12.46 6.67 -16.15
N ASN A 314 12.37 5.35 -16.03
CA ASN A 314 13.11 4.55 -15.06
C ASN A 314 14.02 3.57 -15.83
N LEU A 315 15.34 3.73 -15.66
CA LEU A 315 16.38 2.96 -16.34
C LEU A 315 17.06 1.99 -15.37
N GLY A 316 17.03 0.71 -15.72
CA GLY A 316 17.86 -0.35 -15.14
C GLY A 316 19.02 -0.69 -16.07
N ALA A 317 20.25 -0.64 -15.55
CA ALA A 317 21.49 -0.96 -16.24
C ALA A 317 22.31 -1.95 -15.39
N ALA A 318 22.14 -3.25 -15.57
CA ALA A 318 22.83 -4.24 -14.75
C ALA A 318 24.35 -4.22 -15.00
N GLY A 319 25.15 -4.34 -13.94
CA GLY A 319 26.61 -4.41 -14.08
C GLY A 319 27.32 -3.12 -14.46
N GLY A 320 26.67 -1.97 -14.32
CA GLY A 320 27.25 -0.67 -14.66
C GLY A 320 26.23 0.44 -14.57
N GLY A 321 26.15 1.26 -15.61
CA GLY A 321 25.35 2.48 -15.64
C GLY A 321 24.84 2.83 -17.03
N GLY A 322 23.88 3.76 -17.10
CA GLY A 322 23.36 4.26 -18.37
C GLY A 322 23.24 5.78 -18.45
N MET A 323 22.84 6.28 -19.61
CA MET A 323 22.45 7.68 -19.81
C MET A 323 21.40 7.73 -20.92
N MET A 324 20.34 8.52 -20.72
CA MET A 324 19.30 8.72 -21.72
C MET A 324 19.22 10.19 -22.13
N LYS A 325 19.15 10.44 -23.44
CA LYS A 325 18.91 11.74 -24.04
C LYS A 325 17.64 11.71 -24.89
N ILE A 326 16.85 12.78 -24.80
CA ILE A 326 15.71 13.02 -25.69
C ILE A 326 15.87 14.43 -26.27
N ASN A 327 15.72 14.56 -27.59
CA ASN A 327 15.97 15.80 -28.34
C ASN A 327 17.32 16.45 -27.97
N ASN A 328 18.37 15.62 -27.95
CA ASN A 328 19.77 15.94 -27.57
C ASN A 328 19.97 16.52 -26.15
N LYS A 329 18.94 16.56 -25.31
CA LYS A 329 19.04 16.94 -23.89
C LYS A 329 19.14 15.69 -23.02
N VAL A 330 20.04 15.71 -22.03
CA VAL A 330 20.15 14.64 -21.02
C VAL A 330 18.88 14.64 -20.16
N VAL A 331 18.20 13.49 -20.11
CA VAL A 331 17.01 13.25 -19.29
C VAL A 331 17.37 12.38 -18.09
N ILE A 332 18.11 11.30 -18.34
CA ILE A 332 18.69 10.46 -17.28
C ILE A 332 20.20 10.70 -17.29
N THR A 333 20.71 11.31 -16.22
CA THR A 333 22.14 11.59 -16.03
C THR A 333 22.94 10.32 -15.76
N PRO A 334 24.22 10.23 -16.20
CA PRO A 334 25.11 9.10 -15.86
C PRO A 334 25.15 8.80 -14.35
N GLY A 335 25.23 7.52 -14.01
CA GLY A 335 25.13 6.99 -12.65
C GLY A 335 25.05 5.47 -12.66
N ASP A 336 24.74 4.87 -11.50
CA ASP A 336 24.80 3.42 -11.29
C ASP A 336 23.58 2.66 -11.87
N ARG A 337 23.36 1.42 -11.41
CA ARG A 337 22.46 0.42 -12.03
C ARG A 337 20.98 0.77 -12.11
N ARG A 338 20.51 1.76 -11.36
CA ARG A 338 19.10 2.19 -11.32
C ARG A 338 19.06 3.70 -11.28
N GLN A 339 18.49 4.30 -12.32
CA GLN A 339 18.46 5.73 -12.55
C GLN A 339 17.07 6.14 -12.99
N ASN A 340 16.70 7.40 -12.76
CA ASN A 340 15.46 7.97 -13.26
C ASN A 340 15.69 9.38 -13.81
N GLY A 341 14.70 9.87 -14.53
CA GLY A 341 14.73 11.20 -15.11
C GLY A 341 13.38 11.56 -15.73
N SER A 342 13.05 12.85 -15.73
CA SER A 342 11.77 13.35 -16.23
C SER A 342 11.97 14.48 -17.24
N VAL A 343 11.05 14.57 -18.20
CA VAL A 343 11.10 15.57 -19.27
C VAL A 343 9.70 15.87 -19.81
N THR A 344 9.42 17.15 -20.07
CA THR A 344 8.21 17.56 -20.78
C THR A 344 8.40 17.32 -22.28
N LEU A 345 7.54 16.49 -22.88
CA LEU A 345 7.60 16.12 -24.29
C LEU A 345 6.46 16.75 -25.10
N PRO A 346 6.73 17.27 -26.32
CA PRO A 346 5.67 17.63 -27.26
C PRO A 346 5.07 16.38 -27.90
N ALA A 347 3.89 16.51 -28.51
CA ALA A 347 3.39 15.51 -29.44
C ALA A 347 4.23 15.53 -30.74
N GLY A 348 4.46 14.35 -31.32
CA GLY A 348 5.27 14.15 -32.52
C GLY A 348 6.43 13.18 -32.29
N ASP A 349 7.35 13.17 -33.25
CA ASP A 349 8.52 12.31 -33.28
C ASP A 349 9.74 13.10 -32.77
N VAL A 350 10.37 12.66 -31.68
CA VAL A 350 11.57 13.29 -31.11
C VAL A 350 12.79 12.37 -31.16
N PRO A 351 14.02 12.90 -31.37
CA PRO A 351 15.24 12.10 -31.33
C PRO A 351 15.41 11.43 -29.96
N PHE A 352 15.74 10.14 -29.98
CA PHE A 352 16.00 9.33 -28.79
C PHE A 352 17.42 8.76 -28.83
N GLU A 353 18.10 8.78 -27.69
CA GLU A 353 19.41 8.15 -27.52
C GLU A 353 19.52 7.54 -26.11
N LEU A 354 20.05 6.33 -26.02
CA LEU A 354 20.27 5.61 -24.77
C LEU A 354 21.62 4.91 -24.80
N MET A 355 22.46 5.18 -23.79
CA MET A 355 23.72 4.49 -23.56
C MET A 355 23.58 3.54 -22.37
N TYR A 356 24.24 2.39 -22.48
CA TYR A 356 24.46 1.44 -21.39
C TYR A 356 25.92 1.01 -21.41
N ALA A 357 26.66 1.33 -20.36
CA ALA A 357 28.03 0.90 -20.14
C ALA A 357 28.05 -0.20 -19.08
N LYS A 358 28.60 -1.37 -19.42
CA LYS A 358 28.89 -2.45 -18.48
C LYS A 358 30.31 -2.26 -17.97
N LEU A 359 30.47 -2.24 -16.64
CA LEU A 359 31.71 -1.90 -15.93
C LEU A 359 32.12 -2.97 -14.90
N GLU A 360 31.24 -3.92 -14.61
CA GLU A 360 31.43 -5.04 -13.70
C GLU A 360 31.38 -6.36 -14.48
N ASP A 361 32.35 -7.25 -14.27
CA ASP A 361 32.42 -8.52 -15.00
C ASP A 361 31.34 -9.53 -14.55
N TRP A 362 31.06 -9.58 -13.25
CA TRP A 362 30.22 -10.61 -12.61
C TRP A 362 28.72 -10.49 -12.91
N ALA A 363 28.23 -9.30 -13.24
CA ALA A 363 26.83 -9.07 -13.53
C ALA A 363 26.48 -9.51 -14.96
N LYS A 364 25.32 -10.15 -15.16
CA LYS A 364 24.80 -10.44 -16.50
C LYS A 364 24.42 -9.13 -17.22
N PRO A 365 24.74 -8.95 -18.50
CA PRO A 365 24.26 -7.82 -19.30
C PRO A 365 22.73 -7.71 -19.26
N SER A 366 22.20 -6.55 -18.85
CA SER A 366 20.76 -6.30 -18.84
C SER A 366 20.47 -4.80 -18.90
N ILE A 367 19.57 -4.41 -19.80
CA ILE A 367 19.06 -3.04 -19.92
C ILE A 367 17.53 -3.08 -19.91
N GLY A 368 16.93 -2.31 -19.01
CA GLY A 368 15.48 -2.17 -18.87
C GLY A 368 15.10 -0.69 -18.83
N LEU A 369 14.11 -0.27 -19.61
CA LEU A 369 13.59 1.10 -19.61
C LEU A 369 12.07 1.04 -19.43
N ALA A 370 11.57 1.62 -18.34
CA ALA A 370 10.15 1.85 -18.12
C ALA A 370 9.81 3.34 -18.27
N VAL A 371 8.57 3.62 -18.64
CA VAL A 371 8.07 4.99 -18.87
C VAL A 371 6.66 5.16 -18.29
N THR A 372 6.44 6.31 -17.67
CA THR A 372 5.15 6.81 -17.19
C THR A 372 4.88 8.19 -17.80
N GLY A 373 3.63 8.55 -18.04
CA GLY A 373 3.24 9.85 -18.58
C GLY A 373 1.77 10.21 -18.31
N PRO A 374 1.26 11.31 -18.88
CA PRO A 374 -0.13 11.72 -18.74
C PRO A 374 -1.06 10.61 -19.26
N GLY A 375 -2.04 10.22 -18.44
CA GLY A 375 -2.96 9.11 -18.69
C GLY A 375 -2.31 7.78 -19.11
N ILE A 376 -1.05 7.52 -18.74
CA ILE A 376 -0.31 6.29 -19.08
C ILE A 376 0.19 5.62 -17.79
N ARG A 377 -0.24 4.37 -17.55
CA ARG A 377 0.31 3.52 -16.48
C ARG A 377 1.75 3.17 -16.82
N GLU A 378 2.62 3.08 -15.80
CA GLU A 378 4.00 2.66 -16.02
C GLU A 378 4.04 1.34 -16.80
N TYR A 379 4.85 1.31 -17.86
CA TYR A 379 5.11 0.08 -18.61
C TYR A 379 6.53 0.11 -19.17
N VAL A 380 7.02 -1.09 -19.51
CA VAL A 380 8.37 -1.30 -20.02
C VAL A 380 8.38 -1.10 -21.54
N ILE A 381 9.24 -0.19 -22.03
CA ILE A 381 9.44 0.14 -23.45
C ILE A 381 10.71 -0.51 -24.03
N SER A 382 11.40 -1.31 -23.22
CA SER A 382 12.54 -2.17 -23.58
C SER A 382 12.15 -3.65 -23.66
N ASP A 383 13.14 -4.53 -23.85
CA ASP A 383 13.03 -5.98 -23.65
C ASP A 383 12.46 -6.31 -22.25
N PRO A 384 11.26 -6.93 -22.16
CA PRO A 384 10.65 -7.24 -20.86
C PRO A 384 11.36 -8.38 -20.12
N SER A 385 12.15 -9.21 -20.82
CA SER A 385 12.94 -10.28 -20.20
C SER A 385 14.17 -9.81 -19.43
N ASN A 386 14.54 -8.53 -19.61
CA ASN A 386 15.74 -7.90 -19.05
C ASN A 386 15.43 -6.88 -17.94
N ASN A 387 14.20 -6.89 -17.42
CA ASN A 387 13.82 -6.03 -16.30
C ASN A 387 14.68 -6.34 -15.06
N ASN A 388 15.18 -5.28 -14.43
CA ASN A 388 16.30 -5.34 -13.49
C ASN A 388 15.89 -5.77 -12.06
N SER A 389 15.06 -6.82 -11.95
CA SER A 389 15.08 -7.73 -10.81
C SER A 389 16.32 -8.61 -10.94
N GLY A 390 17.28 -8.48 -10.01
CA GLY A 390 18.27 -9.55 -9.81
C GLY A 390 17.54 -10.85 -9.48
N ASP A 391 18.19 -12.00 -9.72
CA ASP A 391 17.57 -13.33 -9.60
C ASP A 391 16.59 -13.38 -8.42
N PRO A 392 15.27 -13.54 -8.68
CA PRO A 392 14.27 -13.44 -7.63
C PRO A 392 14.54 -14.53 -6.61
N THR A 393 14.97 -14.12 -5.42
CA THR A 393 15.17 -15.03 -4.31
C THR A 393 13.81 -15.60 -3.93
N ASP A 394 13.64 -16.91 -4.10
CA ASP A 394 12.45 -17.62 -3.61
C ASP A 394 12.30 -17.33 -2.11
N PRO A 395 11.14 -16.82 -1.66
CA PRO A 395 11.02 -16.29 -0.32
C PRO A 395 11.02 -17.43 0.70
N ILE A 396 11.85 -17.31 1.74
CA ILE A 396 11.96 -18.29 2.81
C ILE A 396 10.90 -17.98 3.86
N LEU A 397 9.72 -18.57 3.66
CA LEU A 397 8.55 -18.32 4.49
C LEU A 397 8.51 -19.21 5.74
N VAL A 398 7.99 -18.66 6.83
CA VAL A 398 7.65 -19.41 8.06
C VAL A 398 6.14 -19.36 8.21
N ASP A 399 5.50 -20.51 8.03
CA ASP A 399 4.07 -20.69 8.32
C ASP A 399 3.83 -20.95 9.81
N ALA A 400 2.61 -20.69 10.26
CA ALA A 400 2.13 -20.97 11.60
C ALA A 400 0.91 -21.90 11.57
N SER A 401 1.09 -23.11 11.01
CA SER A 401 0.05 -24.15 10.98
C SER A 401 -0.27 -24.73 12.36
N SER A 402 0.63 -24.53 13.33
CA SER A 402 0.43 -24.67 14.78
C SER A 402 0.86 -23.37 15.49
N ASN A 403 0.67 -23.29 16.81
CA ASN A 403 1.25 -22.20 17.58
C ASN A 403 2.78 -22.27 17.44
N THR A 404 3.38 -21.17 16.99
CA THR A 404 4.76 -21.13 16.51
C THR A 404 5.48 -19.96 17.15
N VAL A 405 6.71 -20.15 17.63
CA VAL A 405 7.48 -19.07 18.27
C VAL A 405 8.82 -18.90 17.56
N LEU A 406 9.02 -17.74 16.92
CA LEU A 406 10.26 -17.39 16.23
C LEU A 406 10.94 -16.19 16.89
N ARG A 407 12.25 -16.30 17.14
CA ARG A 407 13.09 -15.17 17.54
C ARG A 407 13.84 -14.64 16.33
N SER A 408 13.77 -13.34 16.13
CA SER A 408 14.43 -12.61 15.04
C SER A 408 14.45 -11.13 15.42
N PHE A 409 15.21 -10.31 14.70
CA PHE A 409 15.05 -8.87 14.79
C PHE A 409 13.75 -8.43 14.10
N MET A 410 13.10 -7.40 14.64
CA MET A 410 11.89 -6.83 14.05
C MET A 410 12.11 -5.36 13.71
N ASP A 411 12.12 -5.02 12.43
CA ASP A 411 12.09 -3.64 11.99
C ASP A 411 10.70 -3.04 12.21
N MET A 412 10.67 -1.77 12.61
CA MET A 412 9.45 -1.02 12.89
C MET A 412 9.29 0.15 11.89
N PRO A 413 8.83 -0.11 10.64
CA PRO A 413 8.54 0.94 9.67
C PRO A 413 7.66 2.06 10.23
N GLY A 414 8.05 3.31 9.95
CA GLY A 414 7.44 4.51 10.51
C GLY A 414 8.09 5.00 11.82
N TYR A 415 8.79 4.13 12.55
CA TYR A 415 9.49 4.48 13.79
C TYR A 415 10.99 4.65 13.54
N LYS A 416 11.59 5.64 14.20
CA LYS A 416 13.01 6.00 14.04
C LYS A 416 13.75 5.91 15.37
N ASN A 417 15.00 5.46 15.32
CA ASN A 417 15.91 5.50 16.46
C ASN A 417 16.58 6.88 16.60
N ALA A 418 17.40 7.07 17.63
CA ALA A 418 18.11 8.32 17.90
C ALA A 418 19.03 8.78 16.75
N GLN A 419 19.42 7.88 15.84
CA GLN A 419 20.24 8.17 14.65
C GLN A 419 19.41 8.38 13.38
N GLY A 420 18.08 8.51 13.48
CA GLY A 420 17.17 8.71 12.34
C GLY A 420 17.00 7.49 11.43
N ARG A 421 17.56 6.33 11.79
CA ARG A 421 17.40 5.06 11.08
C ARG A 421 16.09 4.40 11.50
N THR A 422 15.55 3.49 10.68
CA THR A 422 14.39 2.69 11.08
C THR A 422 14.69 1.96 12.39
N LEU A 423 13.78 2.05 13.35
CA LEU A 423 13.93 1.40 14.64
C LEU A 423 13.86 -0.12 14.46
N ARG A 424 14.77 -0.85 15.13
CA ARG A 424 14.84 -2.31 15.13
C ARG A 424 14.76 -2.82 16.56
N VAL A 425 13.77 -3.65 16.85
CA VAL A 425 13.65 -4.37 18.12
C VAL A 425 14.51 -5.63 18.03
N VAL A 426 15.54 -5.71 18.86
CA VAL A 426 16.59 -6.75 18.77
C VAL A 426 16.31 -7.99 19.63
N HIS A 427 15.44 -7.89 20.63
CA HIS A 427 14.98 -9.02 21.45
C HIS A 427 13.50 -9.36 21.19
N ALA A 428 13.12 -9.33 19.91
CA ALA A 428 11.77 -9.61 19.48
C ALA A 428 11.47 -11.12 19.46
N VAL A 429 10.26 -11.47 19.89
CA VAL A 429 9.67 -12.81 19.82
C VAL A 429 8.37 -12.70 19.07
N SER A 430 8.33 -13.19 17.83
CA SER A 430 7.12 -13.28 17.04
C SER A 430 6.41 -14.59 17.32
N VAL A 431 5.11 -14.53 17.59
CA VAL A 431 4.26 -15.66 17.94
C VAL A 431 3.16 -15.81 16.91
N GLY A 432 3.21 -16.95 16.21
CA GLY A 432 2.24 -17.40 15.24
C GLY A 432 1.17 -18.28 15.88
N SER A 433 -0.01 -18.35 15.25
CA SER A 433 -1.13 -19.20 15.65
C SER A 433 -1.83 -19.74 14.40
N PRO A 434 -2.41 -20.95 14.45
CA PRO A 434 -3.16 -21.53 13.35
C PRO A 434 -4.32 -20.65 12.87
N ASP A 435 -4.82 -19.71 13.68
CA ASP A 435 -5.96 -18.85 13.34
C ASP A 435 -5.57 -17.59 12.55
N GLN A 436 -4.36 -17.54 12.00
CA GLN A 436 -3.85 -16.43 11.19
C GLN A 436 -3.93 -15.08 11.91
N VAL A 437 -3.73 -15.11 13.24
CA VAL A 437 -3.58 -13.93 14.10
C VAL A 437 -2.30 -14.07 14.88
N HIS A 438 -1.48 -13.03 14.84
CA HIS A 438 -0.07 -13.11 15.19
C HIS A 438 0.36 -11.85 15.95
N TYR A 439 1.45 -11.93 16.70
CA TYR A 439 1.98 -10.77 17.42
C TYR A 439 3.49 -10.82 17.59
N THR A 440 4.10 -9.66 17.83
CA THR A 440 5.50 -9.55 18.25
C THR A 440 5.58 -8.99 19.65
N TYR A 441 6.33 -9.68 20.50
CA TYR A 441 6.65 -9.29 21.87
C TYR A 441 8.11 -8.83 21.96
N ASP A 442 8.35 -7.69 22.61
CA ASP A 442 9.67 -7.19 22.92
C ASP A 442 10.09 -7.66 24.33
N MET A 443 11.07 -8.56 24.41
CA MET A 443 11.56 -9.09 25.69
C MET A 443 12.44 -8.11 26.48
N ASP A 444 13.00 -7.06 25.87
CA ASP A 444 13.77 -6.04 26.61
C ASP A 444 12.86 -5.05 27.31
N ASN A 445 11.69 -4.78 26.73
CA ASN A 445 10.74 -3.80 27.26
C ASN A 445 9.52 -4.42 27.95
N GLY A 446 9.29 -5.73 27.82
CA GLY A 446 8.11 -6.40 28.36
C GLY A 446 6.83 -5.88 27.69
N ALA A 447 6.85 -5.76 26.36
CA ALA A 447 5.86 -4.99 25.60
C ALA A 447 5.32 -5.77 24.40
N LEU A 448 4.00 -5.66 24.18
CA LEU A 448 3.34 -6.05 22.93
C LEU A 448 3.45 -4.88 21.95
N ILE A 449 4.21 -5.02 20.86
CA ILE A 449 4.58 -3.89 19.99
C ILE A 449 3.77 -3.82 18.69
N GLN A 450 3.34 -4.97 18.18
CA GLN A 450 2.49 -5.09 17.00
C GLN A 450 1.71 -6.41 17.01
N VAL A 451 0.59 -6.40 16.30
CA VAL A 451 -0.28 -7.56 16.03
C VAL A 451 -0.59 -7.59 14.54
N TRP A 452 -0.84 -8.75 13.93
CA TRP A 452 -1.24 -8.83 12.52
C TRP A 452 -2.16 -10.00 12.21
N ARG A 453 -2.87 -9.88 11.08
CA ARG A 453 -3.78 -10.90 10.53
C ARG A 453 -3.28 -11.39 9.17
N GLY A 454 -3.31 -12.69 8.92
CA GLY A 454 -2.95 -13.32 7.65
C GLY A 454 -1.80 -14.30 7.81
N LYS A 455 -0.88 -14.33 6.83
CA LYS A 455 0.34 -15.16 6.86
C LYS A 455 1.32 -14.67 7.93
N PHE A 456 2.13 -15.61 8.45
CA PHE A 456 2.99 -15.36 9.60
C PHE A 456 4.23 -14.52 9.24
N LEU A 457 5.34 -15.11 8.78
CA LEU A 457 6.59 -14.36 8.56
C LEU A 457 7.30 -14.72 7.25
N ASP A 458 7.82 -13.67 6.60
CA ASP A 458 8.92 -13.76 5.64
C ASP A 458 10.24 -13.71 6.43
N ALA A 459 11.01 -14.79 6.38
CA ALA A 459 12.32 -14.94 7.02
C ALA A 459 13.49 -14.91 6.01
N THR A 460 13.22 -14.62 4.74
CA THR A 460 14.25 -14.39 3.70
C THR A 460 15.36 -13.44 4.17
N PRO A 461 15.08 -12.30 4.85
CA PRO A 461 16.13 -11.38 5.26
C PRO A 461 17.04 -11.93 6.36
N MET A 462 16.59 -12.93 7.12
CA MET A 462 17.37 -13.59 8.17
C MET A 462 18.16 -14.79 7.65
N TRP A 463 17.65 -15.50 6.64
CA TRP A 463 18.17 -16.81 6.22
C TRP A 463 18.76 -16.87 4.80
N HIS A 464 18.62 -15.83 3.98
CA HIS A 464 19.26 -15.77 2.66
C HIS A 464 20.63 -15.07 2.72
N ASP A 465 21.64 -15.69 2.09
CA ASP A 465 23.04 -15.27 2.10
C ASP A 465 23.56 -14.99 3.54
N ARG A 466 24.10 -13.81 3.82
CA ARG A 466 24.61 -13.44 5.15
C ARG A 466 23.51 -13.04 6.13
N GLY A 467 22.32 -12.74 5.62
CA GLY A 467 21.19 -12.20 6.36
C GLY A 467 21.47 -10.86 7.06
N ASP A 468 20.41 -10.29 7.64
CA ASP A 468 20.47 -9.16 8.57
C ASP A 468 19.84 -9.48 9.94
N GLY A 469 19.46 -10.74 10.14
CA GLY A 469 18.83 -11.26 11.36
C GLY A 469 17.34 -10.94 11.51
N SER A 470 16.69 -10.27 10.53
CA SER A 470 15.30 -9.82 10.64
C SER A 470 14.27 -10.70 9.92
N SER A 471 13.05 -10.71 10.44
CA SER A 471 11.87 -11.26 9.74
C SER A 471 10.80 -10.19 9.56
N ARG A 472 9.89 -10.40 8.60
CA ARG A 472 8.84 -9.43 8.24
C ARG A 472 7.45 -10.08 8.34
N PRO A 473 6.47 -9.45 9.00
CA PRO A 473 5.07 -9.86 8.93
C PRO A 473 4.57 -9.88 7.47
N MET A 474 3.80 -10.91 7.12
CA MET A 474 3.25 -11.08 5.76
C MET A 474 1.78 -10.67 5.60
N GLY A 475 1.15 -10.24 6.70
CA GLY A 475 -0.28 -9.92 6.76
C GLY A 475 -0.56 -8.46 7.12
N MET A 476 -1.81 -8.15 7.44
CA MET A 476 -2.26 -6.81 7.80
C MET A 476 -1.76 -6.44 9.20
N VAL A 477 -0.73 -5.58 9.28
CA VAL A 477 -0.05 -5.22 10.54
C VAL A 477 -0.68 -4.01 11.20
N GLN A 478 -1.08 -4.17 12.46
CA GLN A 478 -1.40 -3.09 13.38
C GLN A 478 -0.27 -2.89 14.40
N ARG A 479 0.39 -1.73 14.36
CA ARG A 479 1.40 -1.33 15.35
C ARG A 479 0.73 -0.60 16.51
N LEU A 480 1.23 -0.81 17.73
CA LEU A 480 0.59 -0.32 18.97
C LEU A 480 1.25 0.94 19.56
N GLY A 481 2.29 1.46 18.92
CA GLY A 481 3.04 2.64 19.37
C GLY A 481 4.55 2.46 19.21
N MET A 482 5.31 3.42 19.73
CA MET A 482 6.75 3.27 19.93
C MET A 482 7.02 2.09 20.88
N PRO A 483 7.92 1.15 20.53
CA PRO A 483 8.44 0.13 21.45
C PRO A 483 9.12 0.79 22.65
N LEU A 484 8.43 0.77 23.79
CA LEU A 484 8.84 1.35 25.08
C LEU A 484 8.47 0.37 26.20
N PRO A 485 9.05 0.50 27.41
CA PRO A 485 8.76 -0.37 28.55
C PRO A 485 7.24 -0.53 28.79
N GLY A 486 6.74 -1.76 28.80
CA GLY A 486 5.30 -2.02 28.94
C GLY A 486 4.74 -1.68 30.33
N LEU A 487 5.60 -1.75 31.36
CA LEU A 487 5.32 -1.37 32.74
C LEU A 487 6.37 -0.39 33.25
N THR A 488 5.95 0.73 33.85
CA THR A 488 6.85 1.66 34.54
C THR A 488 6.26 2.21 35.84
N LYS A 489 7.12 2.61 36.78
CA LYS A 489 6.72 3.55 37.83
C LYS A 489 6.62 4.96 37.23
N LEU A 490 5.60 5.71 37.60
CA LEU A 490 5.48 7.14 37.30
C LEU A 490 5.34 7.96 38.58
N ALA A 491 5.86 9.19 38.58
CA ALA A 491 5.62 10.14 39.68
C ALA A 491 4.15 10.62 39.71
N SER A 492 3.51 10.72 38.54
CA SER A 492 2.10 11.02 38.34
C SER A 492 1.63 10.46 36.99
N ALA A 493 0.32 10.38 36.74
CA ALA A 493 -0.22 9.90 35.46
C ALA A 493 0.21 10.75 34.25
N GLN A 494 0.74 11.97 34.44
CA GLN A 494 1.24 12.86 33.40
C GLN A 494 2.78 12.89 33.30
N ALA A 495 3.50 12.19 34.17
CA ALA A 495 4.96 12.10 34.07
C ALA A 495 5.40 11.39 32.78
N ALA A 496 6.52 11.81 32.19
CA ALA A 496 7.04 11.23 30.96
C ALA A 496 7.22 9.70 31.06
N TRP A 497 6.89 8.97 29.99
CA TRP A 497 7.17 7.55 29.92
C TRP A 497 8.68 7.34 29.67
N PRO A 498 9.39 6.46 30.39
CA PRO A 498 10.79 6.18 30.12
C PRO A 498 11.02 5.64 28.70
N THR A 499 12.15 5.99 28.11
CA THR A 499 12.56 5.55 26.75
C THR A 499 13.09 4.12 26.71
N ASP A 500 13.50 3.59 27.87
CA ASP A 500 14.13 2.29 28.04
C ASP A 500 13.98 1.82 29.50
N THR A 501 14.49 0.63 29.82
CA THR A 501 14.36 0.02 31.13
C THR A 501 15.43 0.42 32.15
N THR A 502 16.26 1.44 31.89
CA THR A 502 17.31 1.89 32.83
C THR A 502 16.71 2.30 34.18
N GLY A 503 17.36 1.92 35.28
CA GLY A 503 16.92 2.22 36.64
C GLY A 503 15.67 1.45 37.12
N SER A 504 14.98 0.71 36.26
CA SER A 504 13.84 -0.14 36.67
C SER A 504 14.25 -1.44 37.35
N GLY A 505 15.50 -1.89 37.18
CA GLY A 505 15.92 -3.23 37.56
C GLY A 505 15.29 -4.33 36.70
N TYR A 506 14.87 -4.02 35.47
CA TYR A 506 14.26 -4.96 34.54
C TYR A 506 15.15 -6.18 34.31
N ARG A 507 14.56 -7.38 34.39
CA ARG A 507 15.25 -8.65 34.12
C ARG A 507 14.30 -9.60 33.39
N PRO A 508 14.52 -9.91 32.10
CA PRO A 508 13.75 -10.94 31.42
C PRO A 508 14.03 -12.31 32.04
N ARG A 509 12.99 -13.12 32.17
CA ARG A 509 13.03 -14.51 32.69
C ARG A 509 12.51 -15.51 31.64
N GLY A 510 12.60 -15.13 30.36
CA GLY A 510 12.11 -15.90 29.22
C GLY A 510 10.59 -16.06 29.22
N TYR A 511 10.12 -17.18 28.66
CA TYR A 511 8.73 -17.59 28.67
C TYR A 511 8.60 -19.07 29.06
N LEU A 512 7.41 -19.48 29.49
CA LEU A 512 6.99 -20.88 29.51
C LEU A 512 5.96 -21.09 28.39
N LEU A 513 6.04 -22.23 27.70
CA LEU A 513 4.97 -22.67 26.80
C LEU A 513 3.90 -23.40 27.62
N ASP A 514 2.63 -23.19 27.29
CA ASP A 514 1.55 -24.05 27.75
C ASP A 514 1.41 -25.31 26.88
N GLU A 515 0.47 -26.20 27.21
CA GLU A 515 0.21 -27.47 26.50
C GLU A 515 -0.18 -27.30 25.01
N ASN A 516 -0.44 -26.06 24.57
CA ASN A 516 -0.76 -25.71 23.19
C ASN A 516 0.39 -24.89 22.54
N ASP A 517 1.61 -24.94 23.07
CA ASP A 517 2.79 -24.19 22.61
C ASP A 517 2.66 -22.66 22.67
N ARG A 518 1.75 -22.12 23.48
CA ARG A 518 1.56 -20.66 23.60
C ARG A 518 2.43 -20.09 24.72
N PRO A 519 3.27 -19.06 24.48
CA PRO A 519 4.15 -18.51 25.49
C PRO A 519 3.42 -17.65 26.53
N THR A 520 3.82 -17.79 27.79
CA THR A 520 3.61 -16.82 28.86
C THR A 520 4.96 -16.24 29.24
N PHE A 521 5.18 -14.97 28.91
CA PHE A 521 6.42 -14.25 29.18
C PHE A 521 6.55 -13.94 30.66
N ARG A 522 7.78 -13.89 31.15
CA ARG A 522 8.09 -13.62 32.56
C ARG A 522 9.24 -12.63 32.65
N TYR A 523 9.12 -11.67 33.55
CA TYR A 523 10.18 -10.71 33.85
C TYR A 523 10.04 -10.17 35.28
N GLN A 524 11.06 -9.47 35.74
CA GLN A 524 11.01 -8.67 36.96
C GLN A 524 11.17 -7.20 36.58
N THR A 525 10.49 -6.29 37.27
CA THR A 525 10.65 -4.84 37.11
C THR A 525 10.22 -4.12 38.39
N TYR A 526 10.99 -3.12 38.84
CA TYR A 526 10.79 -2.37 40.10
C TYR A 526 10.60 -3.25 41.35
N GLY A 527 11.22 -4.44 41.38
CA GLY A 527 11.07 -5.45 42.43
C GLY A 527 9.84 -6.35 42.31
N ALA A 528 8.87 -6.00 41.46
CA ALA A 528 7.72 -6.83 41.15
C ALA A 528 8.11 -8.00 40.22
N THR A 529 7.41 -9.12 40.33
CA THR A 529 7.53 -10.25 39.40
C THR A 529 6.28 -10.32 38.53
N VAL A 530 6.48 -10.39 37.21
CA VAL A 530 5.40 -10.25 36.22
C VAL A 530 5.30 -11.51 35.37
N THR A 531 4.07 -11.98 35.16
CA THR A 531 3.71 -12.93 34.11
C THR A 531 2.82 -12.22 33.09
N ASP A 532 3.14 -12.35 31.81
CA ASP A 532 2.53 -11.61 30.71
C ASP A 532 2.12 -12.61 29.62
N ALA A 533 0.81 -12.88 29.56
CA ALA A 533 0.21 -13.86 28.66
C ALA A 533 -0.54 -13.14 27.55
N VAL A 534 -0.07 -13.24 26.31
CA VAL A 534 -0.82 -12.81 25.13
C VAL A 534 -1.43 -14.04 24.46
N ARG A 535 -2.72 -13.99 24.16
CA ARG A 535 -3.51 -15.09 23.58
C ARG A 535 -4.35 -14.56 22.43
N VAL A 536 -4.45 -15.33 21.34
CA VAL A 536 -5.41 -15.05 20.26
C VAL A 536 -6.83 -15.24 20.80
N LEU A 537 -7.73 -14.33 20.42
CA LEU A 537 -9.16 -14.40 20.73
C LEU A 537 -9.87 -15.39 19.82
N ASP A 538 -10.98 -15.94 20.31
CA ASP A 538 -11.86 -16.84 19.54
C ASP A 538 -12.23 -16.24 18.18
N ASN A 539 -12.34 -17.12 17.17
CA ASN A 539 -12.55 -16.75 15.77
C ASN A 539 -11.50 -15.75 15.21
N GLY A 540 -10.31 -15.67 15.81
CA GLY A 540 -9.25 -14.77 15.36
C GLY A 540 -9.64 -13.28 15.41
N GLN A 541 -10.54 -12.86 16.30
CA GLN A 541 -11.00 -11.46 16.36
C GLN A 541 -9.92 -10.46 16.86
N GLY A 542 -8.81 -10.98 17.40
CA GLY A 542 -7.68 -10.16 17.83
C GLY A 542 -6.85 -10.89 18.86
N VAL A 543 -6.24 -10.16 19.79
CA VAL A 543 -5.49 -10.74 20.92
C VAL A 543 -5.93 -10.16 22.25
N ARG A 544 -5.92 -10.99 23.30
CA ARG A 544 -6.03 -10.59 24.69
C ARG A 544 -4.66 -10.67 25.36
N ARG A 545 -4.27 -9.62 26.06
CA ARG A 545 -3.09 -9.60 26.94
C ARG A 545 -3.55 -9.62 28.39
N GLU A 546 -2.96 -10.50 29.18
CA GLU A 546 -3.16 -10.59 30.63
C GLU A 546 -1.81 -10.43 31.35
N LEU A 547 -1.72 -9.40 32.18
CA LEU A 547 -0.61 -9.10 33.07
C LEU A 547 -1.02 -9.48 34.50
N THR A 548 -0.25 -10.36 35.13
CA THR A 548 -0.31 -10.60 36.58
C THR A 548 1.02 -10.18 37.20
N VAL A 549 0.94 -9.31 38.21
CA VAL A 549 2.05 -8.63 38.86
C VAL A 549 2.04 -8.95 40.35
N GLN A 550 3.02 -9.74 40.79
CA GLN A 550 3.25 -10.07 42.19
C GLN A 550 4.11 -8.98 42.83
N ASN A 551 3.71 -8.52 44.03
CA ASN A 551 4.35 -7.43 44.78
C ASN A 551 4.51 -6.15 43.92
N PRO A 552 3.41 -5.59 43.36
CA PRO A 552 3.46 -4.40 42.52
C PRO A 552 4.05 -3.20 43.28
N ALA A 553 4.98 -2.50 42.63
CA ALA A 553 5.53 -1.27 43.18
C ALA A 553 4.46 -0.17 43.25
N SER A 554 4.62 0.79 44.18
CA SER A 554 3.77 1.98 44.23
C SER A 554 3.85 2.77 42.91
N ASN A 555 2.70 3.28 42.46
CA ASN A 555 2.55 4.03 41.21
C ASN A 555 3.09 3.29 39.96
N LEU A 556 2.91 1.97 39.89
CA LEU A 556 3.16 1.19 38.69
C LEU A 556 2.01 1.37 37.68
N TYR A 557 2.34 1.65 36.43
CA TYR A 557 1.41 1.80 35.32
C TYR A 557 1.78 0.88 34.16
N ALA A 558 0.78 0.41 33.44
CA ALA A 558 0.92 -0.18 32.11
C ALA A 558 0.61 0.86 31.03
N ARG A 559 1.37 0.82 29.93
CA ARG A 559 1.06 1.51 28.68
C ARG A 559 0.52 0.49 27.70
N LEU A 560 -0.74 0.67 27.33
CA LEU A 560 -1.46 -0.30 26.51
C LEU A 560 -1.21 -0.05 25.03
N VAL A 561 -1.37 1.22 24.63
CA VAL A 561 -1.23 1.71 23.25
C VAL A 561 -0.85 3.20 23.21
N GLU A 562 -0.35 3.64 22.06
CA GLU A 562 -0.09 5.03 21.69
C GLU A 562 -0.65 5.34 20.30
N GLY A 563 -1.34 6.48 20.16
CA GLY A 563 -1.95 6.95 18.92
C GLY A 563 -1.77 8.45 18.69
N THR A 564 -2.14 8.96 17.52
CA THR A 564 -2.49 10.39 17.33
C THR A 564 -3.80 10.73 18.04
N THR A 565 -4.74 9.78 18.08
CA THR A 565 -6.06 9.95 18.71
C THR A 565 -6.50 8.67 19.41
N ILE A 566 -7.02 8.79 20.62
CA ILE A 566 -7.62 7.70 21.40
C ILE A 566 -8.91 8.23 22.02
N ALA A 567 -10.07 7.72 21.55
CA ALA A 567 -11.38 8.12 22.05
C ALA A 567 -12.05 6.97 22.82
N PRO A 568 -12.65 7.22 24.00
CA PRO A 568 -13.43 6.21 24.70
C PRO A 568 -14.74 5.92 23.95
N LEU A 569 -15.20 4.68 24.07
CA LEU A 569 -16.50 4.17 23.62
C LEU A 569 -17.20 3.48 24.81
N GLU A 570 -18.41 2.97 24.60
CA GLU A 570 -19.16 2.22 25.61
C GLU A 570 -18.42 0.94 26.06
N ASN A 571 -18.77 0.43 27.25
CA ASN A 571 -18.33 -0.88 27.75
C ASN A 571 -16.80 -1.07 27.84
N GLY A 572 -16.06 -0.01 28.21
CA GLY A 572 -14.60 -0.07 28.39
C GLY A 572 -13.81 -0.19 27.08
N MET A 573 -14.46 0.05 25.94
CA MET A 573 -13.82 0.13 24.63
C MET A 573 -13.17 1.50 24.41
N TYR A 574 -12.13 1.53 23.60
CA TYR A 574 -11.46 2.70 23.07
C TYR A 574 -11.21 2.48 21.57
N VAL A 575 -11.28 3.54 20.78
CA VAL A 575 -10.93 3.53 19.36
C VAL A 575 -9.72 4.41 19.11
N VAL A 576 -8.79 3.92 18.28
CA VAL A 576 -7.47 4.51 18.09
C VAL A 576 -7.27 4.94 16.63
N ASP A 577 -6.52 6.02 16.43
CA ASP A 577 -5.99 6.54 15.16
C ASP A 577 -7.02 6.62 14.04
N GLY A 578 -8.08 7.40 14.30
CA GLY A 578 -9.14 7.64 13.32
C GLY A 578 -9.92 6.38 12.92
N LYS A 579 -10.06 5.42 13.85
CA LYS A 579 -10.70 4.10 13.64
C LYS A 579 -9.83 3.14 12.83
N ALA A 580 -8.56 3.03 13.21
CA ALA A 580 -7.64 2.01 12.71
C ALA A 580 -7.78 0.67 13.45
N TYR A 581 -8.02 0.70 14.78
CA TYR A 581 -8.27 -0.47 15.63
C TYR A 581 -8.94 -0.08 16.97
N TYR A 582 -9.35 -1.08 17.74
CA TYR A 582 -9.92 -0.89 19.08
C TYR A 582 -9.08 -1.52 20.20
N VAL A 583 -9.22 -0.96 21.41
CA VAL A 583 -8.74 -1.55 22.66
C VAL A 583 -9.93 -1.73 23.60
N ARG A 584 -10.13 -2.93 24.14
CA ARG A 584 -11.13 -3.21 25.19
C ARG A 584 -10.42 -3.48 26.50
N ILE A 585 -10.82 -2.79 27.57
CA ILE A 585 -10.38 -3.13 28.93
C ILE A 585 -11.26 -4.27 29.45
N ASP A 586 -10.69 -5.45 29.63
CA ASP A 586 -11.43 -6.64 30.08
C ASP A 586 -11.44 -6.74 31.62
N ASP A 587 -10.34 -6.37 32.28
CA ASP A 587 -10.21 -6.26 33.75
C ASP A 587 -9.08 -5.28 34.09
N ALA A 588 -9.37 -4.23 34.87
CA ALA A 588 -8.37 -3.26 35.33
C ALA A 588 -8.03 -3.38 36.83
N GLY A 589 -8.48 -4.43 37.52
CA GLY A 589 -8.24 -4.60 38.96
C GLY A 589 -8.80 -3.46 39.81
N GLY A 590 -9.92 -2.87 39.39
CA GLY A 590 -10.52 -1.68 40.01
C GLY A 590 -9.72 -0.38 39.83
N ALA A 591 -8.77 -0.33 38.90
CA ALA A 591 -8.10 0.91 38.48
C ALA A 591 -8.84 1.58 37.31
N THR A 592 -8.73 2.91 37.20
CA THR A 592 -9.33 3.69 36.11
C THR A 592 -8.32 3.85 34.96
N PRO A 593 -8.62 3.37 33.74
CA PRO A 593 -7.82 3.68 32.56
C PRO A 593 -7.82 5.18 32.26
N THR A 594 -6.68 5.70 31.82
CA THR A 594 -6.49 7.14 31.53
C THR A 594 -5.93 7.32 30.13
N VAL A 595 -6.63 8.09 29.30
CA VAL A 595 -6.04 8.65 28.07
C VAL A 595 -5.31 9.94 28.43
N ARG A 596 -4.05 10.06 28.05
CA ARG A 596 -3.22 11.26 28.29
C ARG A 596 -2.59 11.77 27.00
N LYS A 597 -2.39 13.08 26.90
CA LYS A 597 -1.66 13.71 25.79
C LYS A 597 -0.15 13.77 26.11
N VAL A 598 0.68 13.37 25.16
CA VAL A 598 2.15 13.41 25.23
C VAL A 598 2.66 14.03 23.92
N GLY A 599 3.07 15.30 23.97
CA GLY A 599 3.36 16.07 22.75
C GLY A 599 2.13 16.16 21.85
N GLU A 600 2.27 15.73 20.60
CA GLU A 600 1.17 15.66 19.61
C GLU A 600 0.39 14.34 19.64
N ARG A 601 0.83 13.37 20.43
CA ARG A 601 0.27 12.02 20.50
C ARG A 601 -0.50 11.80 21.80
N GLN A 602 -1.19 10.67 21.88
CA GLN A 602 -1.97 10.23 23.04
C GLN A 602 -1.57 8.82 23.44
N GLU A 603 -1.66 8.53 24.73
CA GLU A 603 -1.37 7.20 25.29
C GLU A 603 -2.53 6.75 26.18
N LEU A 604 -2.90 5.47 26.08
CA LEU A 604 -3.81 4.82 27.02
C LEU A 604 -2.98 4.08 28.08
N ILE A 605 -3.06 4.56 29.32
CA ILE A 605 -2.34 3.98 30.45
C ILE A 605 -3.31 3.50 31.54
N VAL A 606 -2.92 2.47 32.30
CA VAL A 606 -3.71 1.91 33.41
C VAL A 606 -2.81 1.69 34.64
N PRO A 607 -3.18 2.18 35.85
CA PRO A 607 -2.48 1.82 37.08
C PRO A 607 -2.59 0.31 37.36
N VAL A 608 -1.49 -0.39 37.64
CA VAL A 608 -1.48 -1.85 37.85
C VAL A 608 -1.29 -2.20 39.32
N LYS A 609 -2.34 -2.72 39.95
CA LYS A 609 -2.38 -3.11 41.38
C LYS A 609 -2.25 -4.61 41.63
N GLY A 610 -2.14 -5.43 40.59
CA GLY A 610 -1.99 -6.89 40.71
C GLY A 610 -2.37 -7.64 39.44
N LYS A 611 -3.54 -7.35 38.86
CA LYS A 611 -3.97 -7.90 37.57
C LYS A 611 -4.43 -6.79 36.63
N LEU A 612 -4.18 -6.98 35.34
CA LEU A 612 -4.71 -6.18 34.24
C LEU A 612 -4.90 -7.12 33.04
N SER A 613 -6.09 -7.13 32.43
CA SER A 613 -6.30 -7.77 31.14
C SER A 613 -7.04 -6.85 30.17
N TYR A 614 -6.62 -6.86 28.91
CA TYR A 614 -7.20 -6.05 27.85
C TYR A 614 -7.05 -6.75 26.50
N SER A 615 -7.95 -6.43 25.58
CA SER A 615 -8.00 -6.99 24.24
C SER A 615 -7.71 -5.92 23.18
N ILE A 616 -6.91 -6.26 22.17
CA ILE A 616 -6.76 -5.50 20.93
C ILE A 616 -7.65 -6.16 19.88
N LEU A 617 -8.65 -5.44 19.39
CA LEU A 617 -9.56 -5.89 18.35
C LEU A 617 -9.23 -5.12 17.08
N PHE A 618 -8.86 -5.84 16.03
CA PHE A 618 -8.29 -5.25 14.82
C PHE A 618 -8.66 -6.05 13.57
#